data_AF-A0A8T4UDR2-F1
#
_entry.id   AF-A0A8T4UDR2-F1
#
_cell.length_a   1.000
_cell.length_b   1.000
_cell.length_c   1.000
_cell.angle_alpha   90.00
_cell.angle_beta   90.00
_cell.angle_gamma   90.00
#
_symmetry.space_group_name_H-M   'P 1'
#
loop_
_entity.id
_entity.type
_entity.pdbx_description
1 polymer ?
#
loop_
_entity_poly.entity_id
_entity_poly.type
_entity_poly.pdbx_seq_one_letter_code
_entity_poly.pdbx_strand_id
1 'polypeptide(L)'
;MQKKSKDRISRIENKLDQVIKLEKKSAEEEKVLEKEEDKVIQLEKQQLKKLSSEEDELKKIEQFEREIRKEVGSHPLTKITIKDVGKGMIGAFIGIVSHYAFLEGARVAEESSFSYARATVLLISAFLLGLIFMYATGFRKVKETTFIRFFPVRVLFIYGISIIAIFIVLSLYGIINVELGFGALDLGLIYKQVASISIPAIIGASAADLIGGD
;
A
#
# COMPACT_ATOMS: atom_id res chain seq x y z
N MET A 1 34.73 83.34 -54.58
CA MET A 1 34.09 82.02 -54.39
C MET A 1 34.82 81.08 -53.43
N GLN A 2 36.15 81.20 -53.23
CA GLN A 2 36.92 80.27 -52.38
C GLN A 2 36.61 80.31 -50.87
N LYS A 3 36.19 81.46 -50.30
CA LYS A 3 35.89 81.59 -48.86
C LYS A 3 34.67 80.77 -48.40
N LYS A 4 33.61 80.70 -49.23
CA LYS A 4 32.41 79.88 -48.94
C LYS A 4 32.66 78.37 -49.01
N SER A 5 33.69 77.93 -49.74
CA SER A 5 34.09 76.52 -49.80
C SER A 5 34.79 76.10 -48.51
N LYS A 6 35.72 76.93 -48.03
CA LYS A 6 36.47 76.69 -46.77
C LYS A 6 35.56 76.58 -45.55
N ASP A 7 34.53 77.43 -45.45
CA ASP A 7 33.53 77.35 -44.37
C ASP A 7 32.62 76.11 -44.44
N ARG A 8 32.38 75.57 -45.64
CA ARG A 8 31.63 74.31 -45.78
C ARG A 8 32.47 73.12 -45.36
N ILE A 9 33.76 73.11 -45.72
CA ILE A 9 34.71 72.06 -45.34
C ILE A 9 34.87 72.00 -43.81
N SER A 10 35.06 73.15 -43.14
CA SER A 10 35.19 73.15 -41.67
C SER A 10 33.92 72.71 -40.93
N ARG A 11 32.73 73.02 -41.47
CA ARG A 11 31.46 72.48 -40.92
C ARG A 11 31.32 70.98 -41.12
N ILE A 12 31.84 70.44 -42.22
CA ILE A 12 31.83 69.00 -42.49
C ILE A 12 32.81 68.30 -41.56
N GLU A 13 34.01 68.83 -41.38
CA GLU A 13 35.01 68.31 -40.43
C GLU A 13 34.47 68.29 -38.99
N ASN A 14 33.88 69.39 -38.52
CA ASN A 14 33.27 69.44 -37.19
C ASN A 14 32.12 68.44 -37.01
N LYS A 15 31.33 68.18 -38.06
CA LYS A 15 30.28 67.16 -38.03
C LYS A 15 30.88 65.74 -38.02
N LEU A 16 31.94 65.51 -38.78
CA LEU A 16 32.65 64.23 -38.80
C LEU A 16 33.24 63.92 -37.41
N ASP A 17 33.86 64.90 -36.76
CA ASP A 17 34.40 64.76 -35.41
C ASP A 17 33.30 64.47 -34.38
N GLN A 18 32.12 65.08 -34.53
CA GLN A 18 30.96 64.76 -33.69
C GLN A 18 30.48 63.33 -33.90
N VAL A 19 30.42 62.85 -35.14
CA VAL A 19 30.05 61.45 -35.45
C VAL A 19 31.08 60.48 -34.88
N ILE A 20 32.37 60.74 -35.05
CA ILE A 20 33.45 59.90 -34.49
C ILE A 20 33.36 59.85 -32.96
N LYS A 21 33.04 60.97 -32.31
CA LYS A 21 32.88 61.02 -30.86
C LYS A 21 31.65 60.22 -30.39
N LEU A 22 30.56 60.26 -31.15
CA LEU A 22 29.35 59.46 -30.88
C LEU A 22 29.61 57.97 -31.11
N GLU A 23 30.32 57.58 -32.17
CA GLU A 23 30.70 56.18 -32.42
C GLU A 23 31.60 55.63 -31.32
N LYS A 24 32.59 56.40 -30.87
CA LYS A 24 33.43 55.99 -29.73
C LYS A 24 32.63 55.80 -28.45
N LYS A 25 31.67 56.69 -28.18
CA LYS A 25 30.79 56.58 -27.01
C LYS A 25 29.87 55.35 -27.12
N SER A 26 29.31 55.11 -28.30
CA SER A 26 28.47 53.92 -28.57
C SER A 26 29.27 52.62 -28.41
N ALA A 27 30.52 52.58 -28.87
CA ALA A 27 31.41 51.44 -28.72
C ALA A 27 31.84 51.20 -27.25
N GLU A 28 31.94 52.26 -26.43
CA GLU A 28 32.15 52.12 -24.98
C GLU A 28 30.89 51.59 -24.28
N GLU A 29 29.71 52.08 -24.64
CA GLU A 29 28.42 51.60 -24.12
C GLU A 29 28.18 50.11 -24.47
N GLU A 30 28.49 49.67 -25.70
CA GLU A 30 28.43 48.26 -26.11
C GLU A 30 29.36 47.37 -25.26
N LYS A 31 30.59 47.81 -24.97
CA LYS A 31 31.51 47.06 -24.11
C LYS A 31 31.05 46.98 -22.66
N VAL A 32 30.30 47.97 -22.18
CA VAL A 32 29.70 47.93 -20.84
C VAL A 32 28.53 46.95 -20.83
N LEU A 33 27.68 46.98 -21.86
CA LEU A 33 26.57 46.04 -22.02
C LEU A 33 27.04 44.59 -22.12
N GLU A 34 28.08 44.30 -22.92
CA GLU A 34 28.64 42.95 -23.06
C GLU A 34 29.15 42.40 -21.70
N LYS A 35 29.78 43.25 -20.89
CA LYS A 35 30.20 42.89 -19.53
C LYS A 35 29.04 42.68 -18.56
N GLU A 36 27.92 43.37 -18.75
CA GLU A 36 26.71 43.17 -17.94
C GLU A 36 25.98 41.89 -18.34
N GLU A 37 25.88 41.59 -19.63
CA GLU A 37 25.34 40.33 -20.14
C GLU A 37 26.13 39.12 -19.62
N ASP A 38 27.47 39.19 -19.64
CA ASP A 38 28.32 38.14 -19.08
C ASP A 38 28.06 37.90 -17.58
N LYS A 39 27.82 38.98 -16.80
CA LYS A 39 27.47 38.87 -15.38
C LYS A 39 26.10 38.21 -15.19
N VAL A 40 25.12 38.57 -16.01
CA VAL A 40 23.78 37.96 -15.97
C VAL A 40 23.86 36.47 -16.28
N ILE A 41 24.60 36.08 -17.31
CA ILE A 41 24.81 34.67 -17.68
C ILE A 41 25.50 33.88 -16.55
N GLN A 42 26.46 34.48 -15.86
CA GLN A 42 27.10 33.85 -14.71
C GLN A 42 26.15 33.65 -13.53
N LEU A 43 25.30 34.65 -13.25
CA LEU A 43 24.29 34.57 -12.20
C LEU A 43 23.23 33.51 -12.51
N GLU A 44 22.75 33.43 -13.75
CA GLU A 44 21.82 32.39 -14.19
C GLU A 44 22.43 30.99 -14.01
N LYS A 45 23.69 30.78 -14.43
CA LYS A 45 24.39 29.51 -14.23
C LYS A 45 24.53 29.13 -12.75
N GLN A 46 24.75 30.12 -11.87
CA GLN A 46 24.82 29.87 -10.42
C GLN A 46 23.44 29.53 -9.84
N GLN A 47 22.37 30.20 -10.28
CA GLN A 47 21.00 29.88 -9.86
C GLN A 47 20.59 28.48 -10.33
N LEU A 48 20.92 28.11 -11.57
CA LEU A 48 20.64 26.79 -12.12
C LEU A 48 21.35 25.66 -11.34
N LYS A 49 22.60 25.90 -10.91
CA LYS A 49 23.33 24.97 -10.03
C LYS A 49 22.68 24.83 -8.66
N LYS A 50 22.23 25.94 -8.06
CA LYS A 50 21.53 25.91 -6.76
C LYS A 50 20.21 25.14 -6.84
N LEU A 51 19.40 25.42 -7.86
CA LEU A 51 18.16 24.68 -8.15
C LEU A 51 18.42 23.18 -8.31
N SER A 52 19.44 22.80 -9.08
CA SER A 52 19.82 21.40 -9.24
C SER A 52 20.24 20.74 -7.92
N SER A 53 20.98 21.45 -7.04
CA SER A 53 21.35 20.90 -5.73
C SER A 53 20.16 20.76 -4.79
N GLU A 54 19.22 21.71 -4.81
CA GLU A 54 18.00 21.66 -4.00
C GLU A 54 17.09 20.50 -4.43
N GLU A 55 16.96 20.24 -5.74
CA GLU A 55 16.23 19.07 -6.24
C GLU A 55 16.83 17.74 -5.75
N ASP A 56 18.16 17.64 -5.72
CA ASP A 56 18.84 16.44 -5.25
C ASP A 56 18.69 16.24 -3.73
N GLU A 57 18.68 17.33 -2.95
CA GLU A 57 18.36 17.29 -1.52
C GLU A 57 16.91 16.88 -1.26
N LEU A 58 15.96 17.43 -2.02
CA LEU A 58 14.54 17.03 -1.99
C LEU A 58 14.37 15.54 -2.25
N LYS A 59 15.03 15.00 -3.29
CA LYS A 59 15.00 13.56 -3.59
C LYS A 59 15.55 12.71 -2.44
N LYS A 60 16.61 13.16 -1.76
CA LYS A 60 17.16 12.46 -0.59
C LYS A 60 16.19 12.50 0.59
N ILE A 61 15.54 13.64 0.84
CA ILE A 61 14.53 13.78 1.90
C ILE A 61 13.34 12.87 1.61
N GLU A 62 12.85 12.81 0.36
CA GLU A 62 11.77 11.89 -0.03
C GLU A 62 12.17 10.41 0.15
N GLN A 63 13.42 10.06 -0.17
CA GLN A 63 13.94 8.71 0.06
C GLN A 63 13.96 8.38 1.56
N PHE A 64 14.46 9.29 2.40
CA PHE A 64 14.44 9.11 3.84
C PHE A 64 13.02 9.04 4.40
N GLU A 65 12.08 9.86 3.93
CA GLU A 65 10.69 9.78 4.36
C GLU A 65 10.07 8.42 4.00
N ARG A 66 10.38 7.87 2.82
CA ARG A 66 9.93 6.54 2.42
C ARG A 66 10.54 5.44 3.29
N GLU A 67 11.82 5.55 3.65
CA GLU A 67 12.50 4.61 4.55
C GLU A 67 11.91 4.68 5.96
N ILE A 68 11.76 5.89 6.51
CA ILE A 68 11.12 6.11 7.81
C ILE A 68 9.67 5.62 7.79
N ARG A 69 8.89 5.85 6.73
CA ARG A 69 7.54 5.27 6.60
C ARG A 69 7.55 3.75 6.56
N LYS A 70 8.59 3.12 6.01
CA LYS A 70 8.71 1.65 6.02
C LYS A 70 9.09 1.12 7.41
N GLU A 71 9.94 1.82 8.14
CA GLU A 71 10.41 1.42 9.47
C GLU A 71 9.43 1.78 10.60
N VAL A 72 8.81 2.96 10.53
CA VAL A 72 7.95 3.54 11.57
C VAL A 72 6.46 3.45 11.20
N GLY A 73 6.14 3.25 9.93
CA GLY A 73 4.76 3.02 9.50
C GLY A 73 4.20 1.80 10.21
N SER A 74 2.91 1.87 10.59
CA SER A 74 2.21 0.76 11.21
C SER A 74 2.32 -0.47 10.30
N HIS A 75 3.17 -1.41 10.67
CA HIS A 75 3.39 -2.62 9.87
C HIS A 75 2.02 -3.28 9.68
N PRO A 76 1.58 -3.61 8.45
CA PRO A 76 0.22 -4.11 8.19
C PRO A 76 -0.21 -5.29 9.08
N LEU A 77 0.75 -6.05 9.61
CA LEU A 77 0.54 -7.10 10.60
C LEU A 77 -0.01 -6.60 11.96
N THR A 78 0.00 -5.30 12.24
CA THR A 78 -0.44 -4.68 13.50
C THR A 78 -1.90 -4.21 13.48
N LYS A 79 -2.54 -4.14 12.32
CA LYS A 79 -3.91 -3.63 12.20
C LYS A 79 -4.78 -4.55 11.36
N ILE A 80 -5.90 -4.98 11.94
CA ILE A 80 -6.95 -5.73 11.25
C ILE A 80 -7.72 -4.76 10.34
N THR A 81 -7.76 -5.03 9.04
CA THR A 81 -8.47 -4.22 8.04
C THR A 81 -9.70 -4.93 7.49
N ILE A 82 -10.61 -4.16 6.86
CA ILE A 82 -11.80 -4.72 6.18
C ILE A 82 -11.38 -5.65 5.02
N LYS A 83 -10.22 -5.38 4.40
CA LYS A 83 -9.67 -6.25 3.35
C LYS A 83 -9.35 -7.65 3.92
N ASP A 84 -8.88 -7.73 5.16
CA ASP A 84 -8.55 -9.00 5.81
C ASP A 84 -9.82 -9.81 6.11
N VAL A 85 -10.93 -9.15 6.45
CA VAL A 85 -12.25 -9.79 6.58
C VAL A 85 -12.66 -10.42 5.26
N GLY A 86 -12.59 -9.66 4.16
CA GLY A 86 -12.95 -10.15 2.83
C GLY A 86 -12.08 -11.33 2.39
N LYS A 87 -10.76 -11.22 2.56
CA LYS A 87 -9.81 -12.31 2.26
C LYS A 87 -10.10 -13.56 3.08
N GLY A 88 -10.29 -13.40 4.40
CA GLY A 88 -10.62 -14.50 5.31
C GLY A 88 -11.92 -15.20 4.93
N MET A 89 -12.96 -14.44 4.59
CA MET A 89 -14.24 -14.99 4.11
C MET A 89 -14.08 -15.76 2.80
N ILE A 90 -13.37 -15.21 1.80
CA ILE A 90 -13.14 -15.87 0.50
C ILE A 90 -12.30 -17.15 0.70
N GLY A 91 -11.25 -17.08 1.51
CA GLY A 91 -10.41 -18.23 1.84
C GLY A 91 -11.20 -19.33 2.54
N ALA A 92 -11.99 -18.96 3.56
CA ALA A 92 -12.88 -19.89 4.25
C ALA A 92 -13.87 -20.52 3.27
N PHE A 93 -14.50 -19.71 2.42
CA PHE A 93 -15.45 -20.18 1.42
C PHE A 93 -14.82 -21.19 0.47
N ILE A 94 -13.64 -20.90 -0.09
CA ILE A 94 -12.91 -21.84 -0.96
C ILE A 94 -12.56 -23.13 -0.20
N GLY A 95 -12.10 -23.00 1.05
CA GLY A 95 -11.80 -24.14 1.91
C GLY A 95 -13.01 -25.05 2.12
N ILE A 96 -14.18 -24.46 2.39
CA ILE A 96 -15.45 -25.18 2.59
C ILE A 96 -15.93 -25.80 1.27
N VAL A 97 -16.02 -25.00 0.21
CA VAL A 97 -16.59 -25.39 -1.10
C VAL A 97 -15.71 -26.39 -1.86
N SER A 98 -14.46 -26.58 -1.44
CA SER A 98 -13.67 -27.72 -1.88
C SER A 98 -14.47 -29.01 -1.64
N HIS A 99 -15.04 -29.53 -2.73
CA HIS A 99 -16.27 -30.34 -2.77
C HIS A 99 -16.34 -31.49 -1.76
N TYR A 100 -15.17 -32.04 -1.41
CA TYR A 100 -15.00 -33.12 -0.45
C TYR A 100 -15.26 -32.71 1.00
N ALA A 101 -14.81 -31.52 1.42
CA ALA A 101 -14.92 -31.04 2.79
C ALA A 101 -16.37 -30.75 3.21
N PHE A 102 -17.14 -30.14 2.31
CA PHE A 102 -18.52 -29.76 2.57
C PHE A 102 -19.45 -30.98 2.70
N LEU A 103 -19.42 -31.89 1.72
CA LEU A 103 -20.32 -33.05 1.69
C LEU A 103 -19.99 -34.07 2.79
N GLU A 104 -18.71 -34.38 3.00
CA GLU A 104 -18.31 -35.27 4.08
C GLU A 104 -18.52 -34.63 5.45
N GLY A 105 -18.29 -33.31 5.57
CA GLY A 105 -18.55 -32.58 6.81
C GLY A 105 -20.01 -32.66 7.24
N ALA A 106 -20.95 -32.48 6.30
CA ALA A 106 -22.38 -32.62 6.57
C ALA A 106 -22.75 -34.06 6.95
N ARG A 107 -22.27 -35.05 6.19
CA ARG A 107 -22.54 -36.47 6.42
C ARG A 107 -22.01 -36.95 7.78
N VAL A 108 -20.78 -36.59 8.14
CA VAL A 108 -20.16 -36.94 9.42
C VAL A 108 -20.90 -36.31 10.60
N ALA A 109 -21.51 -35.14 10.42
CA ALA A 109 -22.30 -34.49 11.46
C ALA A 109 -23.66 -35.16 11.71
N GLU A 110 -24.26 -35.77 10.68
CA GLU A 110 -25.52 -36.51 10.76
C GLU A 110 -25.34 -37.91 11.37
N GLU A 111 -24.14 -38.49 11.30
CA GLU A 111 -23.86 -39.76 11.94
C GLU A 111 -24.05 -39.65 13.47
N SER A 112 -24.97 -40.47 14.00
CA SER A 112 -25.37 -40.45 15.42
C SER A 112 -24.22 -40.74 16.39
N SER A 113 -23.10 -41.26 15.88
CA SER A 113 -21.87 -41.52 16.64
C SER A 113 -21.06 -40.26 16.94
N PHE A 114 -21.41 -39.12 16.31
CA PHE A 114 -20.71 -37.87 16.47
C PHE A 114 -21.16 -37.16 17.76
N SER A 115 -20.46 -37.47 18.85
CA SER A 115 -20.67 -36.86 20.17
C SER A 115 -20.17 -35.41 20.22
N TYR A 116 -20.81 -34.60 21.06
CA TYR A 116 -20.40 -33.21 21.34
C TYR A 116 -18.93 -33.08 21.73
N ALA A 117 -18.40 -34.05 22.46
CA ALA A 117 -16.98 -34.06 22.84
C ALA A 117 -16.05 -34.11 21.62
N ARG A 118 -16.39 -34.91 20.61
CA ARG A 118 -15.60 -35.01 19.37
C ARG A 118 -15.68 -33.71 18.57
N ALA A 119 -16.86 -33.10 18.51
CA ALA A 119 -17.04 -31.79 17.89
C ALA A 119 -16.19 -30.70 18.56
N THR A 120 -16.16 -30.67 19.90
CA THR A 120 -15.31 -29.73 20.65
C THR A 120 -13.82 -29.99 20.38
N VAL A 121 -13.39 -31.24 20.38
CA VAL A 121 -12.00 -31.62 20.05
C VAL A 121 -11.63 -31.16 18.64
N LEU A 122 -12.53 -31.31 17.66
CA LEU A 122 -12.29 -30.85 16.29
C LEU A 122 -12.18 -29.33 16.18
N LEU A 123 -13.05 -28.58 16.84
CA LEU A 123 -12.96 -27.10 16.87
C LEU A 123 -11.66 -26.62 17.51
N ILE A 124 -11.26 -27.21 18.64
CA ILE A 124 -9.98 -26.90 19.30
C ILE A 124 -8.82 -27.27 18.38
N SER A 125 -8.87 -28.44 17.74
CA SER A 125 -7.84 -28.89 16.79
C SER A 125 -7.74 -27.95 15.60
N ALA A 126 -8.87 -27.49 15.06
CA ALA A 126 -8.91 -26.54 13.95
C ALA A 126 -8.29 -25.19 14.34
N PHE A 127 -8.57 -24.69 15.54
CA PHE A 127 -7.93 -23.50 16.09
C PHE A 127 -6.40 -23.67 16.22
N LEU A 128 -5.95 -24.80 16.79
CA LEU A 128 -4.52 -25.11 16.92
C LEU A 128 -3.83 -25.23 15.55
N LEU A 129 -4.48 -25.85 14.57
CA LEU A 129 -3.97 -25.92 13.21
C LEU A 129 -3.86 -24.53 12.58
N GLY A 130 -4.86 -23.67 12.74
CA GLY A 130 -4.78 -22.27 12.29
C GLY A 130 -3.62 -21.52 12.93
N LEU A 131 -3.41 -21.72 14.23
CA LEU A 131 -2.29 -21.14 14.98
C LEU A 131 -0.94 -21.63 14.43
N ILE A 132 -0.76 -22.94 14.28
CA ILE A 132 0.47 -23.53 13.74
C ILE A 132 0.71 -23.06 12.30
N PHE A 133 -0.34 -23.05 11.48
CA PHE A 133 -0.25 -22.69 10.08
C PHE A 133 0.17 -21.24 9.91
N MET A 134 -0.46 -20.30 10.62
CA MET A 134 -0.07 -18.88 10.59
C MET A 134 1.33 -18.65 11.18
N TYR A 135 1.70 -19.38 12.24
CA TYR A 135 3.05 -19.27 12.81
C TYR A 135 4.12 -19.69 11.80
N ALA A 136 3.91 -20.84 11.15
CA ALA A 136 4.88 -21.42 10.21
C ALA A 136 5.10 -20.56 8.97
N THR A 137 4.05 -19.89 8.49
CA THR A 137 4.02 -19.19 7.21
C THR A 137 4.28 -17.68 7.34
N GLY A 138 3.71 -17.02 8.35
CA GLY A 138 3.81 -15.57 8.51
C GLY A 138 4.91 -15.12 9.47
N PHE A 139 5.04 -15.77 10.62
CA PHE A 139 5.81 -15.21 11.75
C PHE A 139 7.24 -15.74 11.88
N ARG A 140 7.62 -16.79 11.15
CA ARG A 140 8.99 -17.31 11.15
C ARG A 140 10.04 -16.26 10.75
N LYS A 141 9.67 -15.24 9.97
CA LYS A 141 10.59 -14.23 9.42
C LYS A 141 10.65 -12.92 10.24
N VAL A 142 9.73 -12.68 11.17
CA VAL A 142 9.65 -11.41 11.91
C VAL A 142 10.42 -11.54 13.22
N LYS A 143 11.62 -10.91 13.29
CA LYS A 143 12.49 -10.93 14.48
C LYS A 143 12.03 -9.99 15.60
N GLU A 144 11.05 -9.13 15.36
CA GLU A 144 10.61 -8.13 16.33
C GLU A 144 9.63 -8.73 17.36
N THR A 145 10.03 -8.67 18.63
CA THR A 145 9.29 -9.21 19.79
C THR A 145 7.91 -8.58 20.00
N THR A 146 7.67 -7.38 19.46
CA THR A 146 6.39 -6.66 19.60
C THR A 146 5.24 -7.36 18.85
N PHE A 147 5.55 -8.10 17.78
CA PHE A 147 4.54 -8.78 16.95
C PHE A 147 3.94 -10.03 17.60
N ILE A 148 4.65 -10.66 18.53
CA ILE A 148 4.20 -11.88 19.22
C ILE A 148 2.89 -11.65 19.99
N ARG A 149 2.65 -10.44 20.50
CA ARG A 149 1.44 -10.13 21.28
C ARG A 149 0.19 -9.95 20.42
N PHE A 150 0.34 -9.50 19.17
CA PHE A 150 -0.79 -9.32 18.23
C PHE A 150 -1.18 -10.61 17.52
N PHE A 151 -0.27 -11.58 17.45
CA PHE A 151 -0.49 -12.88 16.83
C PHE A 151 -1.75 -13.61 17.32
N PRO A 152 -1.95 -13.88 18.62
CA PRO A 152 -3.12 -14.64 19.09
C PRO A 152 -4.44 -13.92 18.80
N VAL A 153 -4.46 -12.59 18.81
CA VAL A 153 -5.65 -11.79 18.48
C VAL A 153 -6.03 -11.98 17.00
N ARG A 154 -5.05 -11.98 16.10
CA ARG A 154 -5.27 -12.23 14.67
C ARG A 154 -5.78 -13.65 14.41
N VAL A 155 -5.21 -14.67 15.06
CA VAL A 155 -5.69 -16.07 14.96
C VAL A 155 -7.17 -16.13 15.37
N LEU A 156 -7.50 -15.53 16.51
CA LEU A 156 -8.86 -15.53 17.06
C LEU A 156 -9.84 -14.81 16.12
N PHE A 157 -9.40 -13.71 15.50
CA PHE A 157 -10.19 -12.98 14.52
C PHE A 157 -10.49 -13.81 13.26
N ILE A 158 -9.47 -14.45 12.67
CA ILE A 158 -9.63 -15.30 11.48
C ILE A 158 -10.50 -16.52 11.80
N TYR A 159 -10.33 -17.09 12.99
CA TYR A 159 -11.16 -18.18 13.49
C TYR A 159 -12.64 -17.76 13.58
N GLY A 160 -12.92 -16.56 14.13
CA GLY A 160 -14.26 -15.98 14.18
C GLY A 160 -14.87 -15.77 12.80
N ILE A 161 -14.10 -15.22 11.85
CA ILE A 161 -14.55 -15.06 10.45
C ILE A 161 -14.86 -16.41 9.82
N SER A 162 -14.02 -17.42 10.07
CA SER A 162 -14.21 -18.77 9.52
C SER A 162 -15.52 -19.38 10.01
N ILE A 163 -15.84 -19.25 11.30
CA ILE A 163 -17.14 -19.73 11.84
C ILE A 163 -18.31 -19.01 11.19
N ILE A 164 -18.24 -17.69 11.05
CA ILE A 164 -19.29 -16.90 10.39
C ILE A 164 -19.45 -17.33 8.94
N ALA A 165 -18.34 -17.54 8.21
CA ALA A 165 -18.36 -18.01 6.83
C ALA A 165 -18.99 -19.41 6.71
N ILE A 166 -18.65 -20.34 7.60
CA ILE A 166 -19.29 -21.67 7.64
C ILE A 166 -20.79 -21.54 7.84
N PHE A 167 -21.23 -20.70 8.79
CA PHE A 167 -22.65 -20.47 9.04
C PHE A 167 -23.36 -19.91 7.82
N ILE A 168 -22.78 -18.91 7.14
CA ILE A 168 -23.32 -18.33 5.90
C ILE A 168 -23.43 -19.42 4.82
N VAL A 169 -22.37 -20.20 4.61
CA VAL A 169 -22.37 -21.25 3.58
C VAL A 169 -23.44 -22.30 3.88
N LEU A 170 -23.49 -22.84 5.10
CA LEU A 170 -24.49 -23.82 5.49
C LEU A 170 -25.93 -23.29 5.37
N SER A 171 -26.14 -22.00 5.65
CA SER A 171 -27.41 -21.32 5.45
C SER A 171 -27.75 -21.18 3.96
N LEU A 172 -26.79 -20.84 3.09
CA LEU A 172 -27.00 -20.71 1.65
C LEU A 172 -27.37 -22.04 0.98
N TYR A 173 -26.80 -23.15 1.45
CA TYR A 173 -27.10 -24.48 0.94
C TYR A 173 -28.38 -25.09 1.51
N GLY A 174 -29.08 -24.38 2.41
CA GLY A 174 -30.33 -24.88 3.02
C GLY A 174 -30.13 -26.09 3.94
N ILE A 175 -28.90 -26.38 4.36
CA ILE A 175 -28.62 -27.44 5.34
C ILE A 175 -29.11 -27.01 6.72
N ILE A 176 -28.94 -25.72 7.04
CA ILE A 176 -29.56 -25.10 8.21
C ILE A 176 -30.91 -24.57 7.75
N ASN A 177 -31.98 -25.29 8.09
CA ASN A 177 -33.34 -24.80 7.93
C ASN A 177 -33.57 -23.67 8.95
N VAL A 178 -33.20 -22.45 8.57
CA VAL A 178 -33.68 -21.24 9.24
C VAL A 178 -35.10 -20.96 8.75
N GLU A 179 -36.01 -21.90 8.97
CA GLU A 179 -37.43 -21.56 8.82
C GLU A 179 -37.73 -20.48 9.86
N LEU A 180 -37.98 -19.28 9.36
CA LEU A 180 -38.33 -18.06 10.10
C LEU A 180 -39.61 -18.16 10.95
N GLY A 181 -40.15 -19.36 11.15
CA GLY A 181 -41.32 -19.62 11.96
C GLY A 181 -41.03 -20.68 13.01
N PHE A 182 -40.77 -20.27 14.26
CA PHE A 182 -40.92 -21.01 15.54
C PHE A 182 -40.54 -22.51 15.60
N GLY A 183 -39.85 -23.06 14.61
CA GLY A 183 -39.29 -24.41 14.61
C GLY A 183 -38.01 -24.39 15.43
N ALA A 184 -37.89 -25.32 16.37
CA ALA A 184 -36.73 -25.41 17.24
C ALA A 184 -35.45 -25.56 16.39
N LEU A 185 -34.59 -24.54 16.42
CA LEU A 185 -33.22 -24.64 15.92
C LEU A 185 -32.56 -25.79 16.67
N ASP A 186 -32.22 -26.88 15.96
CA ASP A 186 -31.35 -27.91 16.51
C ASP A 186 -29.92 -27.36 16.55
N LEU A 187 -29.65 -26.55 17.58
CA LEU A 187 -28.34 -25.99 17.86
C LEU A 187 -27.27 -27.09 17.99
N GLY A 188 -27.67 -28.31 18.37
CA GLY A 188 -26.77 -29.44 18.47
C GLY A 188 -26.27 -29.90 17.11
N LEU A 189 -27.15 -30.02 16.12
CA LEU A 189 -26.78 -30.38 14.75
C LEU A 189 -25.91 -29.29 14.11
N ILE A 190 -26.28 -28.01 14.26
CA ILE A 190 -25.51 -26.88 13.74
C ILE A 190 -24.10 -26.88 14.32
N TYR A 191 -23.97 -27.08 15.63
CA TYR A 191 -22.66 -27.14 16.28
C TYR A 191 -21.77 -28.25 15.71
N LYS A 192 -22.33 -29.44 15.48
CA LYS A 192 -21.60 -30.58 14.90
C LYS A 192 -21.18 -30.31 13.46
N GLN A 193 -22.05 -29.73 12.64
CA GLN A 193 -21.76 -29.36 11.25
C GLN A 193 -20.70 -28.25 11.17
N VAL A 194 -20.78 -27.23 12.03
CA VAL A 194 -19.75 -26.19 12.11
C VAL A 194 -18.40 -26.81 12.52
N ALA A 195 -18.40 -27.74 13.48
CA ALA A 195 -17.20 -28.41 13.94
C ALA A 195 -16.54 -29.27 12.85
N SER A 196 -17.31 -30.06 12.08
CA SER A 196 -16.76 -30.93 11.04
C SER A 196 -16.14 -30.14 9.87
N ILE A 197 -16.71 -28.97 9.55
CA ILE A 197 -16.26 -28.10 8.44
C ILE A 197 -15.20 -27.07 8.91
N SER A 198 -14.98 -26.93 10.21
CA SER A 198 -14.07 -25.91 10.77
C SER A 198 -12.63 -26.01 10.28
N ILE A 199 -12.07 -27.23 10.20
CA ILE A 199 -10.68 -27.46 9.79
C ILE A 199 -10.39 -26.90 8.38
N PRO A 200 -11.10 -27.32 7.32
CA PRO A 200 -10.83 -26.81 5.97
C PRO A 200 -11.14 -25.32 5.84
N ALA A 201 -12.17 -24.81 6.54
CA ALA A 201 -12.49 -23.38 6.55
C ALA A 201 -11.35 -22.55 7.15
N ILE A 202 -10.82 -22.95 8.31
CA ILE A 202 -9.75 -22.23 9.01
C ILE A 202 -8.44 -22.31 8.23
N ILE A 203 -8.13 -23.44 7.60
CA ILE A 203 -6.97 -23.57 6.72
C ILE A 203 -7.12 -22.62 5.53
N GLY A 204 -8.27 -22.60 4.87
CA GLY A 204 -8.54 -21.70 3.74
C GLY A 204 -8.45 -20.23 4.13
N ALA A 205 -9.06 -19.84 5.25
CA ALA A 205 -9.02 -18.47 5.76
C ALA A 205 -7.60 -18.04 6.13
N SER A 206 -6.85 -18.91 6.83
CA SER A 206 -5.46 -18.65 7.20
C SER A 206 -4.58 -18.55 5.95
N ALA A 207 -4.77 -19.41 4.94
CA ALA A 207 -4.04 -19.34 3.68
C ALA A 207 -4.31 -18.04 2.92
N ALA A 208 -5.56 -17.58 2.86
CA ALA A 208 -5.90 -16.31 2.21
C ALA A 208 -5.32 -15.09 2.94
N ASP A 209 -5.28 -15.14 4.26
CA ASP A 209 -4.65 -14.11 5.10
C ASP A 209 -3.14 -13.98 4.83
N LEU A 210 -2.47 -15.09 4.51
CA LEU A 210 -1.03 -15.14 4.22
C LEU A 210 -0.68 -14.81 2.77
N ILE A 211 -1.47 -15.30 1.80
CA ILE A 211 -1.28 -15.03 0.37
C ILE A 211 -1.57 -13.55 0.07
N GLY A 212 -2.53 -12.97 0.78
CA GLY A 212 -2.83 -11.55 0.70
C GLY A 212 -1.82 -10.65 1.40
N GLY A 213 -0.58 -11.10 1.62
CA GLY A 213 0.53 -10.20 1.95
C GLY A 213 0.54 -9.03 0.96
N ASP A 214 0.61 -7.81 1.48
CA ASP A 214 0.47 -6.59 0.68
C ASP A 214 1.40 -6.54 -0.54
#